data_AF-A0A0F7Q282-F1
#
_entry.id   AF-A0A0F7Q282-F1
#
_cell.length_a   1.000
_cell.length_b   1.000
_cell.length_c   1.000
_cell.angle_alpha   90.00
_cell.angle_beta   90.00
_cell.angle_gamma   90.00
#
_symmetry.space_group_name_H-M   'P 1'
#
loop_
_entity.id
_entity.type
_entity.pdbx_description
1 polymer ?
#
loop_
_entity_poly.entity_id
_entity_poly.type
_entity_poly.pdbx_seq_one_letter_code
_entity_poly.pdbx_strand_id
1 'polypeptide(L)'
;ATFRHLNASKMQTFEQGLIDVYRKLSWDYRTNNPCRLGKRIIIENMLYRWSNGRVTLDCSGREALDDLVRPFYLLEGRNVPDFRSSIGAQYGEFLGNGDNVGKLLEGEYFTVRGYQKGTVHIVFKRSDLVEKLNDIIARHYPGALPPRV
;
A
#
# COMPACT_ATOMS: atom_id res chain seq x y z
N ALA A 1 -9.82 -34.66 -3.36
CA ALA A 1 -8.74 -33.83 -2.76
C ALA A 1 -8.77 -32.47 -3.45
N THR A 2 -9.60 -31.53 -2.97
CA THR A 2 -10.00 -30.40 -3.85
C THR A 2 -10.15 -29.06 -3.11
N PHE A 3 -10.52 -29.05 -1.82
CA PHE A 3 -10.63 -27.80 -1.05
C PHE A 3 -9.29 -27.30 -0.49
N ARG A 4 -8.40 -28.20 -0.04
CA ARG A 4 -7.09 -27.85 0.52
C ARG A 4 -6.13 -27.27 -0.52
N HIS A 5 -6.18 -27.79 -1.75
CA HIS A 5 -5.35 -27.28 -2.85
C HIS A 5 -5.79 -25.88 -3.29
N LEU A 6 -7.09 -25.63 -3.46
CA LEU A 6 -7.61 -24.30 -3.78
C LEU A 6 -7.25 -23.26 -2.71
N ASN A 7 -7.30 -23.63 -1.42
CA ASN A 7 -6.95 -22.70 -0.35
C ASN A 7 -5.43 -22.45 -0.28
N ALA A 8 -4.62 -23.47 -0.52
CA ALA A 8 -3.16 -23.33 -0.61
C ALA A 8 -2.74 -22.46 -1.81
N SER A 9 -3.36 -22.66 -2.98
CA SER A 9 -3.10 -21.83 -4.18
C SER A 9 -3.53 -20.38 -3.96
N LYS A 10 -4.68 -20.13 -3.33
CA LYS A 10 -5.13 -18.77 -2.97
C LYS A 10 -4.16 -18.07 -2.03
N MET A 11 -3.64 -18.79 -1.03
CA MET A 11 -2.67 -18.25 -0.08
C MET A 11 -1.33 -17.93 -0.75
N GLN A 12 -0.88 -18.78 -1.68
CA GLN A 12 0.36 -18.55 -2.42
C GLN A 12 0.25 -17.37 -3.40
N THR A 13 -0.87 -17.23 -4.13
CA THR A 13 -1.13 -16.03 -4.96
C THR A 13 -1.22 -14.77 -4.11
N PHE A 14 -1.78 -14.87 -2.90
CA PHE A 14 -1.85 -13.77 -1.94
C PHE A 14 -0.46 -13.33 -1.48
N GLU A 15 0.38 -14.28 -1.05
CA GLU A 15 1.75 -14.01 -0.62
C GLU A 15 2.57 -13.39 -1.75
N GLN A 16 2.41 -13.88 -2.98
CA GLN A 16 3.07 -13.28 -4.13
C GLN A 16 2.60 -11.84 -4.41
N GLY A 17 1.28 -11.60 -4.34
CA GLY A 17 0.73 -10.25 -4.46
C GLY A 17 1.27 -9.31 -3.39
N LEU A 18 1.38 -9.77 -2.13
CA LEU A 18 2.00 -9.03 -1.04
C LEU A 18 3.46 -8.69 -1.32
N ILE A 19 4.23 -9.64 -1.86
CA ILE A 19 5.63 -9.42 -2.24
C ILE A 19 5.74 -8.38 -3.36
N ASP A 20 4.88 -8.43 -4.37
CA ASP A 20 4.86 -7.45 -5.46
C ASP A 20 4.51 -6.03 -4.94
N VAL A 21 3.59 -5.93 -3.99
CA VAL A 21 3.27 -4.66 -3.29
C VAL A 21 4.50 -4.12 -2.57
N TYR A 22 5.20 -4.97 -1.80
CA TYR A 22 6.40 -4.58 -1.07
C TYR A 22 7.57 -4.24 -1.99
N ARG A 23 7.69 -4.94 -3.12
CA ARG A 23 8.66 -4.62 -4.17
C ARG A 23 8.48 -3.23 -4.74
N LYS A 24 7.22 -2.79 -4.92
CA LYS A 24 6.92 -1.43 -5.39
C LYS A 24 7.14 -0.37 -4.31
N LEU A 25 6.94 -0.70 -3.04
CA LEU A 25 6.74 0.32 -1.98
C LEU A 25 7.83 0.39 -0.92
N SER A 26 8.41 -0.74 -0.56
CA SER A 26 9.30 -0.90 0.59
C SER A 26 10.45 -1.84 0.23
N TRP A 27 10.98 -1.73 -1.00
CA TRP A 27 12.14 -2.50 -1.43
C TRP A 27 13.42 -1.70 -1.25
N ASP A 28 14.35 -2.22 -0.46
CA ASP A 28 15.70 -1.66 -0.45
C ASP A 28 16.49 -2.26 -1.62
N TYR A 29 16.62 -1.49 -2.69
CA TYR A 29 17.38 -1.88 -3.87
C TYR A 29 18.88 -2.02 -3.61
N ARG A 30 19.42 -1.47 -2.50
CA ARG A 30 20.84 -1.66 -2.13
C ARG A 30 21.09 -3.02 -1.50
N THR A 31 20.19 -3.48 -0.63
CA THR A 31 20.32 -4.77 0.05
C THR A 31 19.51 -5.89 -0.63
N ASN A 32 18.74 -5.55 -1.68
CA ASN A 32 17.82 -6.41 -2.40
C ASN A 32 16.83 -7.16 -1.50
N ASN A 33 16.42 -6.53 -0.40
CA ASN A 33 15.55 -7.09 0.61
C ASN A 33 14.33 -6.18 0.87
N PRO A 34 13.15 -6.75 1.17
CA PRO A 34 11.99 -5.97 1.58
C PRO A 34 12.21 -5.33 2.96
N CYS A 35 12.16 -4.01 3.05
CA CYS A 35 12.21 -3.29 4.32
C CYS A 35 10.95 -3.56 5.16
N ARG A 36 11.13 -3.71 6.47
CA ARG A 36 10.04 -3.80 7.45
C ARG A 36 9.11 -2.60 7.31
N LEU A 37 7.80 -2.84 7.18
CA LEU A 37 6.83 -1.75 7.27
C LEU A 37 6.81 -1.22 8.69
N GLY A 38 7.20 0.04 8.82
CA GLY A 38 7.03 0.80 10.06
C GLY A 38 5.61 1.38 10.15
N LYS A 39 5.42 2.27 11.14
CA LYS A 39 4.16 3.00 11.37
C LYS A 39 3.75 3.88 10.18
N ARG A 40 4.71 4.28 9.34
CA ARG A 40 4.52 5.19 8.21
C ARG A 40 5.34 4.77 7.01
N ILE A 41 4.74 4.85 5.83
CA ILE A 41 5.43 4.79 4.52
C ILE A 41 5.39 6.18 3.90
N ILE A 42 6.48 6.55 3.23
CA ILE A 42 6.54 7.73 2.38
C ILE A 42 6.82 7.22 0.98
N ILE A 43 5.95 7.58 0.04
CA ILE A 43 6.10 7.25 -1.38
C ILE A 43 6.32 8.56 -2.12
N GLU A 44 7.38 8.61 -2.91
CA GLU A 44 7.72 9.78 -3.72
C GLU A 44 7.09 9.68 -5.11
N ASN A 45 6.98 10.81 -5.81
CA ASN A 45 6.48 10.88 -7.20
C ASN A 45 5.06 10.31 -7.42
N MET A 46 4.20 10.33 -6.40
CA MET A 46 2.81 9.87 -6.55
C MET A 46 1.86 10.97 -7.03
N LEU A 47 2.19 12.24 -6.81
CA LEU A 47 1.33 13.34 -7.24
C LEU A 47 1.97 14.04 -8.44
N TYR A 48 1.18 14.21 -9.48
CA TYR A 48 1.54 14.98 -10.66
C TYR A 48 0.86 16.35 -10.63
N ARG A 49 1.62 17.41 -10.93
CA ARG A 49 1.10 18.76 -11.05
C ARG A 49 1.02 19.15 -12.52
N TRP A 50 -0.18 19.49 -12.96
CA TRP A 50 -0.42 20.02 -14.29
C TRP A 50 -0.05 21.51 -14.38
N SER A 51 0.24 21.98 -15.58
CA SER A 51 0.57 23.39 -15.86
C SER A 51 -0.54 24.37 -15.46
N ASN A 52 -1.79 23.90 -15.39
CA ASN A 52 -2.95 24.68 -14.95
C ASN A 52 -3.13 24.71 -13.41
N GLY A 53 -2.15 24.24 -12.64
CA GLY A 53 -2.17 24.24 -11.17
C GLY A 53 -2.94 23.09 -10.54
N ARG A 54 -3.62 22.23 -11.32
CA ARG A 54 -4.29 21.02 -10.79
C ARG A 54 -3.28 19.97 -10.36
N VAL A 55 -3.58 19.28 -9.27
CA VAL A 55 -2.80 18.15 -8.78
C VAL A 55 -3.62 16.88 -8.93
N THR A 56 -3.04 15.87 -9.57
CA THR A 56 -3.68 14.57 -9.76
C THR A 56 -2.80 13.47 -9.20
N LEU A 57 -3.42 12.38 -8.77
CA LEU A 57 -2.73 11.16 -8.42
C LEU A 57 -2.23 10.48 -9.70
N ASP A 58 -0.98 10.04 -9.70
CA ASP A 58 -0.41 9.21 -10.77
C ASP A 58 -1.08 7.83 -10.82
N CYS A 59 -1.16 7.23 -12.01
CA CYS A 59 -1.75 5.90 -12.19
C CYS A 59 -1.04 4.83 -11.35
N SER A 60 0.30 4.85 -11.31
CA SER A 60 1.08 3.92 -10.48
C SER A 60 0.87 4.19 -9.00
N GLY A 61 0.67 5.45 -8.61
CA GLY A 61 0.30 5.81 -7.24
C GLY A 61 -1.05 5.25 -6.82
N ARG A 62 -2.05 5.33 -7.70
CA ARG A 62 -3.38 4.74 -7.46
C ARG A 62 -3.28 3.22 -7.25
N GLU A 63 -2.60 2.53 -8.17
CA GLU A 63 -2.39 1.09 -8.07
C GLU A 63 -1.66 0.72 -6.78
N ALA A 64 -0.63 1.48 -6.40
CA ALA A 64 0.14 1.21 -5.18
C ALA A 64 -0.71 1.33 -3.90
N LEU A 65 -1.62 2.30 -3.83
CA LEU A 65 -2.56 2.42 -2.71
C LEU A 65 -3.56 1.25 -2.66
N ASP A 66 -4.05 0.82 -3.82
CA ASP A 66 -5.00 -0.27 -3.93
C ASP A 66 -4.34 -1.62 -3.61
N ASP A 67 -3.11 -1.81 -4.10
CA ASP A 67 -2.23 -2.92 -3.79
C ASP A 67 -1.93 -2.97 -2.27
N LEU A 68 -1.70 -1.83 -1.60
CA LEU A 68 -1.51 -1.78 -0.14
C LEU A 68 -2.73 -2.24 0.66
N VAL A 69 -3.93 -1.94 0.19
CA VAL A 69 -5.18 -2.26 0.92
C VAL A 69 -5.52 -3.74 0.85
N ARG A 70 -5.21 -4.38 -0.28
CA ARG A 70 -5.56 -5.80 -0.54
C ARG A 70 -5.12 -6.75 0.58
N PRO A 71 -3.87 -6.70 1.09
CA PRO A 71 -3.46 -7.59 2.17
C PRO A 71 -4.19 -7.39 3.48
N PHE A 72 -4.63 -6.18 3.81
CA PHE A 72 -5.38 -5.96 5.05
C PHE A 72 -6.75 -6.64 5.01
N TYR A 73 -7.49 -6.52 3.90
CA TYR A 73 -8.77 -7.22 3.72
C TYR A 73 -8.59 -8.75 3.73
N LEU A 74 -7.53 -9.25 3.11
CA LEU A 74 -7.25 -10.69 3.05
C LEU A 74 -6.85 -11.26 4.42
N LEU A 75 -6.08 -10.52 5.22
CA LEU A 75 -5.78 -10.90 6.61
C LEU A 75 -7.02 -10.96 7.50
N GLU A 76 -8.03 -10.12 7.22
CA GLU A 76 -9.33 -10.17 7.90
C GLU A 76 -10.29 -11.21 7.31
N GLY A 77 -9.90 -11.93 6.24
CA GLY A 77 -10.76 -12.90 5.55
C GLY A 77 -11.94 -12.25 4.81
N ARG A 78 -11.87 -10.94 4.56
CA ARG A 78 -12.88 -10.18 3.82
C ARG A 78 -12.59 -10.21 2.32
N ASN A 79 -13.64 -10.04 1.53
CA ASN A 79 -13.47 -9.84 0.09
C ASN A 79 -12.85 -8.47 -0.17
N VAL A 80 -11.82 -8.44 -1.01
CA VAL A 80 -11.20 -7.20 -1.48
C VAL A 80 -12.28 -6.36 -2.19
N PRO A 81 -12.48 -5.08 -1.81
CA PRO A 81 -13.46 -4.23 -2.45
C PRO A 81 -13.12 -4.02 -3.94
N ASP A 82 -14.15 -3.85 -4.75
CA ASP A 82 -14.03 -3.60 -6.19
C ASP A 82 -13.12 -2.38 -6.44
N PHE A 83 -12.27 -2.44 -7.48
CA PHE A 83 -11.30 -1.40 -7.86
C PHE A 83 -11.98 -0.04 -8.16
N ARG A 84 -13.29 -0.05 -8.37
CA ARG A 84 -14.13 1.14 -8.56
C ARG A 84 -14.34 1.94 -7.26
N SER A 85 -14.35 1.29 -6.11
CA SER A 85 -14.46 1.91 -4.78
C SER A 85 -13.12 1.95 -4.05
N SER A 86 -12.02 1.84 -4.79
CA SER A 86 -10.69 1.69 -4.23
C SER A 86 -10.22 2.97 -3.52
N ILE A 87 -9.33 2.82 -2.55
CA ILE A 87 -8.81 3.96 -1.79
C ILE A 87 -8.04 4.91 -2.71
N GLY A 88 -7.39 4.40 -3.76
CA GLY A 88 -6.71 5.22 -4.76
C GLY A 88 -7.69 6.01 -5.62
N ALA A 89 -8.88 5.46 -5.92
CA ALA A 89 -9.97 6.20 -6.55
C ALA A 89 -10.45 7.35 -5.69
N GLN A 90 -10.76 7.05 -4.42
CA GLN A 90 -11.24 8.03 -3.45
C GLN A 90 -10.20 9.13 -3.23
N TYR A 91 -8.92 8.78 -3.17
CA TYR A 91 -7.84 9.75 -3.00
C TYR A 91 -7.61 10.61 -4.24
N GLY A 92 -7.72 10.04 -5.45
CA GLY A 92 -7.66 10.79 -6.69
C GLY A 92 -8.81 11.81 -6.81
N GLU A 93 -10.03 11.41 -6.48
CA GLU A 93 -11.19 12.30 -6.45
C GLU A 93 -11.06 13.37 -5.35
N PHE A 94 -10.58 12.98 -4.17
CA PHE A 94 -10.29 13.91 -3.08
C PHE A 94 -9.30 15.00 -3.50
N LEU A 95 -8.23 14.65 -4.24
CA LEU A 95 -7.29 15.63 -4.79
C LEU A 95 -7.92 16.51 -5.88
N GLY A 96 -8.84 15.97 -6.67
CA GLY A 96 -9.55 16.69 -7.73
C GLY A 96 -10.60 17.69 -7.20
N ASN A 97 -11.17 17.46 -6.02
CA ASN A 97 -12.24 18.26 -5.42
C ASN A 97 -11.77 19.55 -4.71
N GLY A 98 -10.71 20.19 -5.21
CA GLY A 98 -10.19 21.48 -4.71
C GLY A 98 -8.73 21.43 -4.24
N ASP A 99 -8.29 22.42 -3.46
CA ASP A 99 -6.94 22.44 -2.88
C ASP A 99 -6.86 21.52 -1.64
N ASN A 100 -6.98 20.22 -1.90
CA ASN A 100 -6.90 19.17 -0.88
C ASN A 100 -5.49 18.58 -0.75
N VAL A 101 -4.51 19.17 -1.45
CA VAL A 101 -3.10 18.87 -1.28
C VAL A 101 -2.70 19.29 0.14
N GLY A 102 -2.11 18.38 0.90
CA GLY A 102 -1.79 18.61 2.32
C GLY A 102 -2.90 18.23 3.29
N LYS A 103 -4.11 17.88 2.82
CA LYS A 103 -5.18 17.36 3.67
C LYS A 103 -5.07 15.85 3.86
N LEU A 104 -5.57 15.39 4.99
CA LEU A 104 -5.58 13.98 5.37
C LEU A 104 -6.85 13.33 4.82
N LEU A 105 -6.69 12.27 4.02
CA LEU A 105 -7.77 11.34 3.73
C LEU A 105 -7.69 10.19 4.74
N GLU A 106 -8.79 9.93 5.43
CA GLU A 106 -8.90 8.80 6.34
C GLU A 106 -9.45 7.58 5.62
N GLY A 107 -8.62 6.56 5.44
CA GLY A 107 -9.06 5.21 5.08
C GLY A 107 -9.34 4.35 6.30
N GLU A 108 -9.88 3.16 6.05
CA GLU A 108 -10.18 2.14 7.08
C GLU A 108 -8.91 1.65 7.79
N TYR A 109 -7.86 1.31 7.03
CA TYR A 109 -6.61 0.75 7.58
C TYR A 109 -5.47 1.75 7.72
N PHE A 110 -5.49 2.84 6.96
CA PHE A 110 -4.44 3.86 6.97
C PHE A 110 -4.99 5.24 6.60
N THR A 111 -4.26 6.27 7.00
CA THR A 111 -4.50 7.64 6.54
C THR A 111 -3.50 8.01 5.45
N VAL A 112 -3.98 8.71 4.42
CA VAL A 112 -3.17 9.17 3.28
C VAL A 112 -3.07 10.69 3.33
N ARG A 113 -1.85 11.22 3.23
CA ARG A 113 -1.62 12.67 3.14
C ARG A 113 -0.62 12.98 2.04
N GLY A 114 -1.05 13.75 1.07
CA GLY A 114 -0.20 14.23 -0.03
C GLY A 114 0.44 15.56 0.30
N TYR A 115 1.67 15.78 -0.18
CA TYR A 115 2.41 17.02 0.01
C TYR A 115 2.73 17.65 -1.33
N GLN A 116 2.93 18.98 -1.32
CA GLN A 116 3.21 19.74 -2.54
C GLN A 116 4.47 19.30 -3.29
N LYS A 117 5.42 18.65 -2.61
CA LYS A 117 6.63 18.05 -3.21
C LYS A 117 6.32 16.84 -4.12
N GLY A 118 5.08 16.34 -4.14
CA GLY A 118 4.71 15.13 -4.87
C GLY A 118 4.82 13.85 -4.04
N THR A 119 5.14 13.98 -2.75
CA THR A 119 5.22 12.86 -1.82
C THR A 119 3.89 12.58 -1.17
N VAL A 120 3.59 11.30 -0.93
CA VAL A 120 2.41 10.84 -0.20
C VAL A 120 2.87 10.07 1.04
N HIS A 121 2.39 10.51 2.19
CA HIS A 121 2.63 9.85 3.46
C HIS A 121 1.43 8.99 3.79
N ILE A 122 1.67 7.71 4.02
CA ILE A 122 0.68 6.73 4.43
C ILE A 122 1.01 6.34 5.87
N VAL A 123 0.06 6.55 6.79
CA VAL A 123 0.22 6.18 8.20
C VAL A 123 -0.77 5.08 8.52
N PHE A 124 -0.27 3.93 8.96
CA PHE A 124 -1.11 2.79 9.30
C PHE A 124 -1.82 3.02 10.64
N LYS A 125 -3.12 2.73 10.67
CA LYS A 125 -3.94 2.75 11.89
C LYS A 125 -3.83 1.44 12.66
N ARG A 126 -3.74 0.31 11.94
CA ARG A 126 -3.72 -1.06 12.49
C ARG A 126 -2.31 -1.64 12.46
N SER A 127 -1.52 -1.33 13.49
CA SER A 127 -0.16 -1.86 13.63
C SER A 127 -0.12 -3.38 13.79
N ASP A 128 -1.16 -3.97 14.38
CA ASP A 128 -1.34 -5.41 14.52
C ASP A 128 -1.39 -6.13 13.17
N LEU A 129 -2.05 -5.55 12.18
CA LEU A 129 -2.11 -6.11 10.82
C LEU A 129 -0.77 -5.91 10.09
N VAL A 130 -0.11 -4.77 10.29
CA VAL A 130 1.23 -4.51 9.73
C VAL A 130 2.25 -5.50 10.27
N GLU A 131 2.20 -5.84 11.56
CA GLU A 131 3.05 -6.88 12.16
C GLU A 131 2.79 -8.25 11.54
N LYS A 132 1.53 -8.65 11.36
CA LYS A 132 1.20 -9.91 10.66
C LYS A 132 1.71 -9.95 9.22
N LEU A 133 1.65 -8.84 8.49
CA LEU A 133 2.21 -8.75 7.13
C LEU A 133 3.74 -8.88 7.15
N ASN A 134 4.41 -8.20 8.08
CA ASN A 134 5.85 -8.34 8.27
C ASN A 134 6.24 -9.78 8.62
N ASP A 135 5.47 -10.47 9.46
CA ASP A 135 5.72 -11.89 9.82
C ASP A 135 5.59 -12.82 8.62
N ILE A 136 4.61 -12.60 7.74
CA ILE A 136 4.46 -13.37 6.50
C ILE A 136 5.68 -13.14 5.59
N ILE A 137 6.12 -11.89 5.45
CA ILE A 137 7.28 -11.56 4.61
C ILE A 137 8.57 -12.12 5.20
N ALA A 138 8.71 -12.10 6.53
CA ALA A 138 9.87 -12.69 7.22
C ALA A 138 10.00 -14.19 6.94
N ARG A 139 8.88 -14.91 6.76
CA ARG A 139 8.91 -16.33 6.38
C ARG A 139 9.41 -16.56 4.96
N HIS A 140 9.09 -15.64 4.04
CA HIS A 140 9.53 -15.71 2.65
C HIS A 140 10.96 -15.20 2.44
N TYR A 141 11.39 -14.25 3.28
CA TYR A 141 12.71 -13.65 3.22
C TYR A 141 13.41 -13.74 4.60
N PRO A 142 13.97 -14.91 4.95
CA PRO A 142 14.68 -15.09 6.22
C PRO A 142 15.96 -14.22 6.23
N GLY A 143 15.91 -13.09 6.93
CA GLY A 143 17.00 -12.11 7.04
C GLY A 143 16.69 -10.70 6.54
N ALA A 144 15.49 -10.48 5.97
CA ALA A 144 15.17 -9.24 5.27
C ALA A 144 14.57 -8.11 6.12
N LEU A 145 14.35 -8.27 7.43
CA LEU A 145 13.73 -7.21 8.22
C LEU A 145 14.75 -6.42 9.09
N PRO A 146 15.80 -5.78 8.55
CA PRO A 146 16.44 -4.73 9.32
C PRO A 146 15.42 -3.59 9.52
N PRO A 147 15.40 -2.95 10.70
CA PRO A 147 14.57 -1.78 10.93
C PRO A 147 14.98 -0.67 9.96
N ARG A 148 13.99 0.04 9.39
CA ARG A 148 14.23 1.25 8.61
C ARG A 148 14.77 2.31 9.59
N VAL A 149 16.08 2.57 9.53
CA VAL A 149 16.78 3.59 10.32
C VAL A 149 16.30 4.98 9.94
#